data_AF-A0A2R8AUE2-F1
#
_entry.id   AF-A0A2R8AUE2-F1
#
_cell.length_a   1.000
_cell.length_b   1.000
_cell.length_c   1.000
_cell.angle_alpha   90.00
_cell.angle_beta   90.00
_cell.angle_gamma   90.00
#
_symmetry.space_group_name_H-M   'P 1'
#
loop_
_entity.id
_entity.type
_entity.pdbx_description
1 polymer ?
#
loop_
_entity_poly.entity_id
_entity_poly.type
_entity_poly.pdbx_seq_one_letter_code
_entity_poly.pdbx_strand_id
1 'polypeptide(L)'
;MEQVTVLPVSECASLDPMNLHYLNAQYGTAVAENVICRTMEDLAVRLSEAEKGFRDQNDEAMRRHCRIVGATAEQLGMTTLVQVTQDALAKIGTRDQIALAAILARMIRLGQASISAVWDHQDDPF
;
A
#
# COMPACT_ATOMS: atom_id res chain seq x y z
N MET A 1 37.22 -5.95 8.46
CA MET A 1 36.14 -5.18 7.79
C MET A 1 34.88 -5.99 7.95
N GLU A 2 33.98 -5.57 8.83
CA GLU A 2 32.64 -6.17 8.94
C GLU A 2 31.85 -5.84 7.68
N GLN A 3 31.51 -6.86 6.89
CA GLN A 3 30.50 -6.73 5.83
C GLN A 3 29.15 -6.55 6.52
N VAL A 4 28.67 -5.32 6.57
CA VAL A 4 27.27 -5.05 6.93
C VAL A 4 26.42 -5.51 5.75
N THR A 5 25.94 -6.74 5.82
CA THR A 5 24.90 -7.22 4.91
C THR A 5 23.61 -6.51 5.29
N VAL A 6 23.24 -5.49 4.51
CA VAL A 6 21.92 -4.87 4.62
C VAL A 6 20.90 -5.94 4.26
N LEU A 7 20.15 -6.41 5.25
CA LEU A 7 19.02 -7.30 5.01
C LEU A 7 17.84 -6.40 4.61
N PRO A 8 17.42 -6.36 3.33
CA PRO A 8 16.22 -5.63 2.97
C PRO A 8 15.05 -6.29 3.68
N VAL A 9 14.28 -5.51 4.45
CA VAL A 9 12.99 -5.97 4.96
C VAL A 9 12.04 -6.00 3.77
N SER A 10 12.01 -7.13 3.07
CA SER A 10 11.08 -7.40 1.97
C SER A 10 9.79 -7.96 2.55
N GLU A 11 8.83 -7.09 2.81
CA GLU A 11 7.45 -7.51 3.00
C GLU A 11 6.73 -7.34 1.67
N CYS A 12 6.25 -8.43 1.09
CA CYS A 12 5.47 -8.36 -0.15
C CYS A 12 4.03 -7.98 0.16
N ALA A 13 3.55 -6.89 -0.44
CA ALA A 13 2.14 -6.71 -0.70
C ALA A 13 1.90 -7.18 -2.15
N SER A 14 1.48 -8.44 -2.29
CA SER A 14 1.16 -9.04 -3.58
C SER A 14 -0.28 -8.67 -3.96
N LEU A 15 -0.50 -8.35 -5.24
CA LEU A 15 -1.86 -8.21 -5.76
C LEU A 15 -2.46 -9.59 -5.99
N ASP A 16 -3.76 -9.73 -5.78
CA ASP A 16 -4.47 -10.98 -6.07
C ASP A 16 -4.59 -11.19 -7.59
N PRO A 17 -3.92 -12.21 -8.17
CA PRO A 17 -3.98 -12.49 -9.60
C PRO A 17 -5.38 -12.82 -10.09
N MET A 18 -6.27 -13.32 -9.21
CA MET A 18 -7.64 -13.68 -9.55
C MET A 18 -8.52 -12.42 -9.75
N ASN A 19 -8.30 -11.39 -8.94
CA ASN A 19 -8.95 -10.09 -9.13
C ASN A 19 -8.46 -9.41 -10.42
N LEU A 20 -7.15 -9.49 -10.70
CA LEU A 20 -6.57 -8.98 -11.95
C LEU A 20 -7.15 -9.70 -13.17
N HIS A 21 -7.27 -11.03 -13.12
CA HIS A 21 -7.86 -11.83 -14.19
C HIS A 21 -9.34 -11.50 -14.42
N TYR A 22 -10.12 -11.32 -13.35
CA TYR A 22 -11.53 -10.94 -13.45
C TYR A 22 -11.71 -9.54 -14.08
N LEU A 23 -10.90 -8.56 -13.68
CA LEU A 23 -10.92 -7.22 -14.24
C LEU A 23 -10.57 -7.23 -15.75
N ASN A 24 -9.56 -8.03 -16.11
CA ASN A 24 -9.15 -8.22 -17.49
C ASN A 24 -10.23 -8.88 -18.35
N ALA A 25 -10.85 -9.95 -17.84
CA ALA A 25 -11.92 -10.69 -18.53
C ALA A 25 -13.18 -9.84 -18.76
N GLN A 26 -13.45 -8.86 -17.89
CA GLN A 26 -14.69 -8.08 -17.92
C GLN A 26 -14.59 -6.78 -18.74
N TYR A 27 -13.39 -6.19 -18.87
CA TYR A 27 -13.21 -4.88 -19.51
C TYR A 27 -12.17 -4.84 -20.64
N GLY A 28 -11.42 -5.94 -20.85
CA GLY A 28 -10.29 -6.01 -21.78
C GLY A 28 -9.00 -5.42 -21.19
N THR A 29 -7.85 -5.90 -21.68
CA THR A 29 -6.52 -5.69 -21.09
C THR A 29 -6.19 -4.21 -20.87
N ALA A 30 -6.41 -3.36 -21.89
CA ALA A 30 -6.07 -1.94 -21.81
C ALA A 30 -6.91 -1.15 -20.80
N VAL A 31 -8.18 -1.53 -20.59
CA VAL A 31 -9.05 -0.86 -19.60
C VAL A 31 -8.70 -1.32 -18.20
N ALA A 32 -8.45 -2.63 -18.02
CA ALA A 32 -8.02 -3.17 -16.74
C ALA A 32 -6.69 -2.53 -16.28
N GLU A 33 -5.69 -2.46 -17.15
CA GLU A 33 -4.41 -1.79 -16.87
C GLU A 33 -4.60 -0.32 -16.48
N ASN A 34 -5.44 0.43 -17.20
CA ASN A 34 -5.67 1.83 -16.89
C ASN A 34 -6.33 2.02 -15.51
N VAL A 35 -7.30 1.15 -15.17
CA VAL A 35 -7.96 1.16 -13.86
C VAL A 35 -6.97 0.82 -12.74
N ILE A 36 -6.10 -0.17 -12.97
CA ILE A 36 -5.07 -0.60 -12.02
C ILE A 36 -4.07 0.53 -11.76
N CYS A 37 -3.53 1.16 -12.81
CA CYS A 37 -2.61 2.29 -12.69
C CYS A 37 -3.24 3.46 -11.91
N ARG A 38 -4.48 3.85 -12.25
CA ARG A 38 -5.20 4.92 -11.55
C ARG A 38 -5.46 4.61 -10.08
N THR A 39 -5.80 3.35 -9.79
CA THR A 39 -6.03 2.90 -8.41
C THR A 39 -4.74 2.96 -7.60
N MET A 40 -3.60 2.60 -8.20
CA MET A 40 -2.28 2.71 -7.56
C MET A 40 -1.81 4.16 -7.40
N GLU A 41 -2.07 5.03 -8.37
CA GLU A 41 -1.82 6.47 -8.24
C GLU A 41 -2.61 7.06 -7.07
N ASP A 42 -3.91 6.76 -6.95
CA ASP A 42 -4.71 7.20 -5.80
C ASP A 42 -4.14 6.61 -4.49
N LEU A 43 -3.76 5.33 -4.46
CA LEU A 43 -3.14 4.71 -3.29
C LEU A 43 -1.88 5.47 -2.83
N ALA A 44 -0.98 5.81 -3.75
CA ALA A 44 0.25 6.56 -3.46
C ALA A 44 -0.04 7.96 -2.90
N VAL A 45 -1.04 8.66 -3.46
CA VAL A 45 -1.51 9.95 -2.95
C VAL A 45 -2.04 9.79 -1.52
N ARG A 46 -2.85 8.76 -1.24
CA ARG A 46 -3.43 8.55 0.09
C ARG A 46 -2.40 8.17 1.14
N LEU A 47 -1.37 7.42 0.78
CA LEU A 47 -0.22 7.16 1.66
C LEU A 47 0.50 8.47 2.04
N SER A 48 0.72 9.34 1.05
CA SER A 48 1.37 10.64 1.27
C SER A 48 0.53 11.56 2.18
N GLU A 49 -0.79 11.57 2.00
CA GLU A 49 -1.71 12.33 2.86
C GLU A 49 -1.81 11.75 4.29
N ALA A 50 -1.74 10.43 4.45
CA ALA A 50 -1.68 9.80 5.79
C ALA A 50 -0.40 10.19 6.53
N GLU A 51 0.75 10.18 5.84
CA GLU A 51 2.03 10.61 6.38
C GLU A 51 2.02 12.11 6.75
N LYS A 52 1.40 12.94 5.91
CA LYS A 52 1.21 14.36 6.20
C LYS A 52 0.34 14.56 7.45
N GLY A 53 -0.78 13.86 7.56
CA GLY A 53 -1.65 13.89 8.73
C GLY A 53 -0.90 13.54 10.02
N PHE A 54 0.01 12.57 9.97
CA PHE A 54 0.89 12.22 11.08
C PHE A 54 1.85 13.36 11.46
N ARG A 55 2.55 13.96 10.48
CA ARG A 55 3.46 15.09 10.73
C ARG A 55 2.74 16.30 11.33
N ASP A 56 1.52 16.55 10.87
CA ASP A 56 0.69 17.66 11.32
C ASP A 56 -0.03 17.36 12.65
N GLN A 57 0.18 16.18 13.25
CA GLN A 57 -0.53 15.68 14.45
C GLN A 57 -2.06 15.73 14.29
N ASN A 58 -2.53 15.56 13.06
CA ASN A 58 -3.94 15.58 12.70
C ASN A 58 -4.49 14.15 12.63
N ASP A 59 -4.87 13.63 13.79
CA ASP A 59 -5.42 12.28 13.95
C ASP A 59 -6.65 12.01 13.07
N GLU A 60 -7.49 13.03 12.84
CA GLU A 60 -8.69 12.90 12.01
C GLU A 60 -8.32 12.68 10.54
N ALA A 61 -7.42 13.52 10.01
CA ALA A 61 -6.90 13.37 8.65
C ALA A 61 -6.20 12.01 8.50
N MET A 62 -5.36 11.63 9.46
CA MET A 62 -4.67 10.35 9.43
C MET A 62 -5.65 9.17 9.42
N ARG A 63 -6.67 9.15 10.28
CA ARG A 63 -7.71 8.11 10.29
C ARG A 63 -8.44 8.02 8.96
N ARG A 64 -8.82 9.18 8.40
CA ARG A 64 -9.50 9.24 7.10
C ARG A 64 -8.63 8.59 6.01
N HIS A 65 -7.37 9.00 5.91
CA HIS A 65 -6.48 8.51 4.87
C HIS A 65 -6.09 7.04 5.07
N CYS A 66 -5.83 6.57 6.29
CA CYS A 66 -5.58 5.16 6.58
C CYS A 66 -6.77 4.25 6.18
N ARG A 67 -8.03 4.68 6.41
CA ARG A 67 -9.21 3.92 5.97
C ARG A 67 -9.31 3.82 4.45
N ILE A 68 -9.03 4.91 3.75
CA ILE A 68 -9.05 4.92 2.28
C ILE A 68 -7.95 4.00 1.74
N VAL A 69 -6.72 4.09 2.28
CA VAL A 69 -5.62 3.18 1.91
C VAL A 69 -6.02 1.73 2.11
N GLY A 70 -6.62 1.37 3.25
CA GLY A 70 -7.09 0.02 3.52
C GLY A 70 -8.13 -0.47 2.52
N ALA A 71 -9.15 0.34 2.21
CA ALA A 71 -10.19 -0.01 1.24
C ALA A 71 -9.66 -0.13 -0.20
N THR A 72 -8.70 0.69 -0.59
CA THR A 72 -8.03 0.60 -1.90
C THR A 72 -7.13 -0.63 -1.97
N ALA A 73 -6.39 -0.93 -0.90
CA ALA A 73 -5.57 -2.14 -0.78
C ALA A 73 -6.43 -3.41 -0.88
N GLU A 74 -7.61 -3.42 -0.26
CA GLU A 74 -8.56 -4.55 -0.33
C GLU A 74 -9.06 -4.79 -1.76
N GLN A 75 -9.38 -3.73 -2.52
CA GLN A 75 -9.76 -3.83 -3.93
C GLN A 75 -8.66 -4.44 -4.80
N LEU A 76 -7.39 -4.17 -4.47
CA LEU A 76 -6.22 -4.71 -5.17
C LEU A 76 -5.78 -6.09 -4.67
N GLY A 77 -6.40 -6.61 -3.60
CA GLY A 77 -6.01 -7.88 -2.96
C GLY A 77 -4.75 -7.79 -2.08
N MET A 78 -4.28 -6.58 -1.76
CA MET A 78 -3.05 -6.33 -0.98
C MET A 78 -3.25 -6.59 0.52
N THR A 79 -3.48 -7.84 0.88
CA THR A 79 -3.89 -8.28 2.23
C THR A 79 -2.95 -7.80 3.35
N THR A 80 -1.64 -7.83 3.12
CA THR A 80 -0.64 -7.34 4.09
C THR A 80 -0.82 -5.84 4.35
N LEU A 81 -1.07 -5.04 3.31
CA LEU A 81 -1.28 -3.60 3.49
C LEU A 81 -2.60 -3.32 4.21
N VAL A 82 -3.65 -4.10 3.94
CA VAL A 82 -4.92 -4.02 4.69
C VAL A 82 -4.68 -4.21 6.19
N GLN A 83 -3.94 -5.25 6.59
CA GLN A 83 -3.62 -5.51 8.00
C GLN A 83 -2.86 -4.35 8.64
N VAL A 84 -1.81 -3.84 7.98
CA VAL A 84 -1.00 -2.73 8.51
C VAL A 84 -1.83 -1.44 8.62
N THR A 85 -2.80 -1.21 7.74
CA THR A 85 -3.72 -0.05 7.90
C THR A 85 -4.62 -0.19 9.13
N GLN A 86 -5.04 -1.40 9.48
CA GLN A 86 -5.82 -1.67 10.69
C GLN A 86 -4.98 -1.45 11.94
N ASP A 87 -3.71 -1.88 11.94
CA ASP A 87 -2.75 -1.60 13.01
C ASP A 87 -2.58 -0.10 13.23
N ALA A 88 -2.45 0.68 12.14
CA ALA A 88 -2.37 2.14 12.21
C ALA A 88 -3.62 2.72 12.87
N LEU A 89 -4.81 2.34 12.40
CA LEU A 89 -6.09 2.82 12.93
C LEU A 89 -6.26 2.52 14.43
N ALA A 90 -5.78 1.35 14.88
CA ALA A 90 -5.82 0.97 16.30
C ALA A 90 -4.86 1.81 17.18
N LYS A 91 -3.82 2.41 16.58
CA LYS A 91 -2.80 3.20 17.30
C LYS A 91 -2.99 4.71 17.19
N ILE A 92 -3.78 5.22 16.24
CA ILE A 92 -4.08 6.65 16.14
C ILE A 92 -4.86 7.14 17.37
N GLY A 93 -4.36 8.19 18.02
CA GLY A 93 -4.89 8.72 19.28
C GLY A 93 -4.28 8.09 20.53
N THR A 94 -3.35 7.13 20.37
CA THR A 94 -2.49 6.70 21.48
C THR A 94 -1.32 7.66 21.64
N ARG A 95 -0.68 7.70 22.82
CA ARG A 95 0.52 8.51 23.06
C ARG A 95 1.81 7.91 22.46
N ASP A 96 1.70 6.80 21.72
CA ASP A 96 2.84 6.08 21.16
C ASP A 96 3.14 6.53 19.72
N GLN A 97 3.74 7.71 19.61
CA GLN A 97 4.12 8.32 18.33
C GLN A 97 5.22 7.51 17.61
N ILE A 98 6.03 6.76 18.35
CA ILE A 98 7.10 5.92 17.79
C ILE A 98 6.49 4.71 17.08
N ALA A 99 5.53 4.02 17.72
CA ALA A 99 4.81 2.92 17.09
C ALA A 99 4.06 3.40 15.84
N LEU A 100 3.41 4.56 15.91
CA LEU A 100 2.66 5.11 14.79
C LEU A 100 3.57 5.47 13.60
N ALA A 101 4.74 6.07 13.85
CA ALA A 101 5.74 6.33 12.83
C ALA A 101 6.26 5.03 12.18
N ALA A 102 6.51 3.99 12.99
CA ALA A 102 6.98 2.70 12.50
C ALA A 102 5.94 2.01 11.60
N ILE A 103 4.66 2.06 11.98
CA ILE A 103 3.54 1.51 11.20
C ILE A 103 3.38 2.29 9.89
N LEU A 104 3.42 3.62 9.90
CA LEU A 104 3.35 4.45 8.68
C LEU A 104 4.50 4.15 7.72
N ALA A 105 5.72 4.07 8.23
CA ALA A 105 6.87 3.71 7.41
C ALA A 105 6.70 2.31 6.77
N ARG A 106 6.06 1.38 7.48
CA ARG A 106 5.71 0.05 6.96
C ARG A 106 4.64 0.13 5.86
N MET A 107 3.59 0.94 6.03
CA MET A 107 2.57 1.18 4.99
C MET A 107 3.18 1.71 3.70
N ILE A 108 4.09 2.69 3.80
CA ILE A 108 4.75 3.31 2.64
C ILE A 108 5.60 2.28 1.90
N ARG A 109 6.44 1.51 2.62
CA ARG A 109 7.26 0.46 2.00
C ARG A 109 6.42 -0.61 1.29
N LEU A 110 5.34 -1.07 1.92
CA LEU A 110 4.42 -2.05 1.33
C LEU A 110 3.75 -1.51 0.06
N GLY A 111 3.23 -0.29 0.11
CA GLY A 111 2.60 0.34 -1.05
C GLY A 111 3.58 0.54 -2.22
N GLN A 112 4.80 1.01 -1.93
CA GLN A 112 5.84 1.17 -2.94
C GLN A 112 6.28 -0.16 -3.55
N ALA A 113 6.45 -1.20 -2.75
CA ALA A 113 6.83 -2.53 -3.22
C ALA A 113 5.77 -3.13 -4.17
N SER A 114 4.48 -2.90 -3.90
CA SER A 114 3.40 -3.35 -4.81
C SER A 114 3.40 -2.60 -6.13
N ILE A 115 3.70 -1.30 -6.11
CA ILE A 115 3.86 -0.51 -7.34
C ILE A 115 5.01 -1.08 -8.15
N SER A 116 6.16 -1.40 -7.55
CA SER A 116 7.25 -2.04 -8.31
C SER A 116 6.85 -3.41 -8.88
N ALA A 117 6.16 -4.24 -8.08
CA ALA A 117 5.80 -5.61 -8.46
C ALA A 117 4.80 -5.72 -9.63
N VAL A 118 3.89 -4.74 -9.80
CA VAL A 118 2.95 -4.76 -10.94
C VAL A 118 3.68 -4.54 -12.28
N TRP A 119 4.75 -3.76 -12.28
CA TRP A 119 5.51 -3.47 -13.49
C TRP A 119 6.45 -4.63 -13.83
N ASP A 120 7.01 -5.32 -12.82
CA ASP A 120 7.85 -6.51 -13.03
C ASP A 120 7.07 -7.69 -13.67
N HIS A 121 5.74 -7.73 -13.53
CA HIS A 121 4.88 -8.73 -14.18
C HIS A 121 4.50 -8.41 -15.63
N GLN A 122 4.89 -7.25 -16.19
CA GLN A 122 4.62 -6.93 -17.60
C GLN A 122 5.67 -7.52 -18.57
N ASP A 123 6.82 -7.94 -18.07
CA ASP A 123 7.92 -8.48 -18.89
C ASP A 123 7.88 -10.02 -19.06
N ASP A 124 6.84 -10.70 -18.57
CA ASP A 124 6.69 -12.15 -18.72
C ASP A 124 5.55 -12.48 -19.71
N PRO A 125 5.87 -12.70 -21.00
CA PRO A 125 4.89 -13.11 -21.98
C PRO A 125 4.57 -14.58 -21.73
N PHE A 126 3.36 -14.87 -21.25
CA PHE A 126 2.78 -16.19 -21.48
C PHE A 126 2.57 -16.41 -22.98
#